data_AF-A0A7V9JVU9-F1
#
_entry.id   AF-A0A7V9JVU9-F1
#
_cell.length_a   1.000
_cell.length_b   1.000
_cell.length_c   1.000
_cell.angle_alpha   90.00
_cell.angle_beta   90.00
_cell.angle_gamma   90.00
#
_symmetry.space_group_name_H-M   'P 1'
#
loop_
_entity.id
_entity.type
_entity.pdbx_description
1 polymer ?
#
loop_
_entity_poly.entity_id
_entity_poly.type
_entity_poly.pdbx_seq_one_letter_code
_entity_poly.pdbx_strand_id
1 'polypeptide(L)' 'MIHFLFLVGFAFFVSVAFGVFASGSEREKAIYGAKVFAQFIIISLVLAWIFYFIPW' A
#
# COMPACT_ATOMS: atom_id res chain seq x y z
N MET A 1 -1.53 8.79 -15.22
CA MET A 1 -2.09 7.46 -14.91
C MET A 1 -1.03 6.40 -14.61
N ILE A 2 0.06 6.30 -15.38
CA ILE A 2 1.07 5.23 -15.19
C ILE A 2 1.72 5.21 -13.80
N HIS A 3 1.98 6.38 -13.20
CA HIS A 3 2.51 6.49 -11.83
C HIS A 3 1.59 5.87 -10.77
N PHE A 4 0.27 6.03 -10.93
CA PHE A 4 -0.70 5.42 -10.04
C PHE A 4 -0.71 3.89 -10.18
N LEU A 5 -0.57 3.37 -11.40
CA LEU A 5 -0.44 1.93 -11.63
C LEU A 5 0.84 1.36 -11.00
N PHE A 6 1.96 2.10 -11.06
CA PHE A 6 3.19 1.69 -10.36
C PHE A 6 3.01 1.69 -8.84
N LEU A 7 2.33 2.69 -8.28
CA LEU A 7 1.97 2.69 -6.85
C LEU A 7 1.17 1.44 -6.49
N VAL A 8 0.11 1.13 -7.24
CA VAL A 8 -0.75 -0.03 -6.98
C VAL A 8 0.03 -1.34 -7.10
N GLY A 9 0.83 -1.50 -8.16
CA GLY A 9 1.68 -2.68 -8.35
C GLY A 9 2.71 -2.83 -7.23
N PHE A 10 3.42 -1.76 -6.88
CA PHE A 10 4.39 -1.76 -5.79
C PHE A 10 3.74 -2.09 -4.44
N ALA A 11 2.65 -1.41 -4.10
CA ALA A 11 1.89 -1.66 -2.87
C ALA A 11 1.42 -3.12 -2.80
N PHE A 12 0.98 -3.69 -3.92
CA PHE A 12 0.59 -5.09 -3.99
C PHE A 12 1.77 -6.02 -3.68
N PHE A 13 2.91 -5.87 -4.36
CA PHE A 13 4.10 -6.69 -4.09
C PHE A 13 4.57 -6.58 -2.64
N VAL A 14 4.63 -5.37 -2.08
CA VAL A 14 5.03 -5.15 -0.69
C VAL A 14 4.03 -5.81 0.25
N SER A 15 2.72 -5.65 0.03
CA SER A 15 1.70 -6.28 0.87
C SER A 15 1.78 -7.80 0.89
N VAL A 16 2.08 -8.43 -0.25
CA VAL A 16 2.28 -9.88 -0.36
C VAL A 16 3.54 -10.29 0.39
N ALA A 17 4.67 -9.61 0.16
CA ALA A 17 5.93 -9.92 0.86
C ALA A 17 5.75 -9.84 2.39
N PHE A 18 5.19 -8.74 2.89
CA PHE A 18 4.92 -8.54 4.32
C PHE A 18 3.89 -9.54 4.86
N GLY A 19 2.86 -9.88 4.10
CA GLY A 19 1.87 -10.91 4.45
C GLY A 19 2.49 -12.31 4.60
N VAL A 20 3.38 -12.70 3.68
CA VAL A 20 4.05 -14.00 3.72
C VAL A 20 4.97 -14.13 4.94
N PHE A 21 5.70 -13.06 5.28
CA PHE A 21 6.58 -13.02 6.45
C PHE A 21 5.83 -12.79 7.78
N ALA A 22 4.54 -12.48 7.74
CA ALA A 22 3.75 -12.32 8.95
C ALA A 22 3.53 -13.66 9.67
N SER A 23 3.45 -13.60 10.99
CA SER A 23 3.16 -14.73 11.86
C SER A 23 1.65 -14.91 12.04
N GLY A 24 1.23 -16.13 12.37
CA GLY A 24 -0.18 -16.48 12.62
C GLY A 24 -0.78 -17.36 11.54
N SER A 25 -2.11 -17.52 11.62
CA SER A 25 -2.91 -18.28 10.66
C SER A 25 -2.91 -17.65 9.27
N GLU A 26 -3.22 -18.44 8.23
CA GLU A 26 -3.31 -17.95 6.85
C GLU A 26 -4.26 -16.75 6.71
N ARG A 27 -5.36 -16.77 7.47
CA ARG A 27 -6.33 -15.67 7.53
C ARG A 27 -5.72 -14.41 8.12
N GLU A 28 -4.96 -14.51 9.21
CA GLU A 28 -4.29 -13.35 9.83
C GLU A 28 -3.23 -12.75 8.91
N LYS A 29 -2.46 -13.61 8.22
CA LYS A 29 -1.48 -13.19 7.21
C LYS A 29 -2.14 -12.45 6.05
N ALA A 30 -3.26 -12.97 5.54
CA ALA A 30 -4.01 -12.35 4.45
C ALA A 30 -4.61 -10.99 4.88
N ILE A 31 -5.20 -10.91 6.08
CA ILE A 31 -5.72 -9.66 6.64
C ILE A 31 -4.58 -8.65 6.84
N TYR A 32 -3.42 -9.09 7.32
CA TYR A 32 -2.26 -8.23 7.51
C TYR A 32 -1.77 -7.67 6.17
N GLY A 33 -1.60 -8.51 5.15
CA GLY A 33 -1.25 -8.05 3.80
C GLY A 33 -2.27 -7.04 3.28
N ALA A 34 -3.57 -7.33 3.38
CA ALA A 34 -4.63 -6.40 2.96
C ALA A 34 -4.54 -5.04 3.68
N LYS A 35 -4.23 -5.03 4.99
CA LYS A 35 -3.99 -3.80 5.76
C LYS A 35 -2.78 -3.03 5.24
N VAL A 36 -1.65 -3.72 5.00
CA VAL A 36 -0.43 -3.09 4.46
C VAL A 36 -0.71 -2.46 3.09
N PHE A 37 -1.40 -3.17 2.21
CA PHE A 37 -1.81 -2.65 0.90
C PHE A 37 -2.64 -1.37 1.05
N ALA A 38 -3.70 -1.42 1.87
CA ALA A 38 -4.57 -0.28 2.10
C ALA A 38 -3.80 0.92 2.69
N GLN A 39 -2.89 0.69 3.64
CA GLN A 39 -2.04 1.74 4.20
C GLN A 39 -1.20 2.43 3.12
N PHE A 40 -0.54 1.67 2.24
CA PHE A 40 0.26 2.24 1.16
C PHE A 40 -0.58 3.12 0.22
N ILE A 41 -1.75 2.64 -0.20
CA ILE A 41 -2.64 3.39 -1.08
C ILE A 41 -3.15 4.66 -0.39
N ILE A 42 -3.68 4.54 0.82
CA ILE A 42 -4.27 5.67 1.56
C ILE A 42 -3.22 6.73 1.86
N ILE A 43 -2.07 6.35 2.42
CA ILE A 43 -1.00 7.31 2.76
C ILE A 43 -0.50 8.02 1.50
N SER A 44 -0.33 7.29 0.40
CA SER A 44 0.14 7.88 -0.86
C SER A 44 -0.88 8.84 -1.47
N LEU A 45 -2.18 8.54 -1.38
CA LEU A 45 -3.24 9.44 -1.82
C LEU A 45 -3.33 10.68 -0.94
N VAL A 46 -3.20 10.53 0.37
CA VAL A 46 -3.15 11.66 1.32
C VAL A 46 -1.94 12.55 1.03
N LEU A 47 -0.76 11.97 0.81
CA LEU A 47 0.44 12.71 0.43
C LEU A 47 0.25 13.43 -0.90
N ALA A 48 -0.28 12.76 -1.92
CA ALA A 48 -0.57 13.38 -3.21
C ALA A 48 -1.54 14.56 -3.08
N TRP A 49 -2.57 14.45 -2.22
CA TRP A 49 -3.50 15.53 -1.93
C TRP A 49 -2.83 16.70 -1.21
N ILE A 50 -1.98 16.45 -0.20
CA ILE A 50 -1.23 17.50 0.50
C ILE A 50 -0.30 18.23 -0.48
N PHE A 51 0.45 17.46 -1.27
CA PHE A 51 1.42 17.97 -2.23
C PHE A 51 0.80 18.71 -3.40
N TYR A 52 -0.47 18.44 -3.73
CA TYR A 52 -1.21 19.22 -4.72
C TYR A 52 -1.27 20.72 -4.39
N PHE A 53 -1.23 21.08 -3.10
CA PHE A 53 -1.34 22.49 -2.66
C PHE A 53 0.01 23.19 -2.50
N ILE A 54 1.14 22.49 -2.63
CA ILE A 54 2.44 23.12 -2.48
C ILE A 54 2.84 23.66 -3.86
N PRO A 55 2.96 24.99 -4.01
CA PRO A 55 3.31 25.62 -5.27
C PRO A 55 4.84 25.56 -5.43
N TRP A 56 5.36 24.41 -5.83
CA TRP A 56 6.68 24.35 -6.49
C TRP A 56 6.50 24.35 -8.00
#